data_AF-A0A2J4PX86-F1
#
_entry.id   AF-A0A2J4PX86-F1
#
_cell.length_a   1.000
_cell.length_b   1.000
_cell.length_c   1.000
_cell.angle_alpha   90.00
_cell.angle_beta   90.00
_cell.angle_gamma   90.00
#
_symmetry.space_group_name_H-M   'P 1'
#
loop_
_entity.id
_entity.type
_entity.pdbx_description
1 polymer ?
#
loop_
_entity_poly.entity_id
_entity_poly.type
_entity_poly.pdbx_seq_one_letter_code
_entity_poly.pdbx_strand_id
1 'polypeptide(L)'
;LMDLARDSDRLKMDTISADLTLSADGNRYLLLILDAQSKAPALNSVTALAERREPESTRIELDAQANKISDEEAVWRWARPQPLTSLRISMASEGVLPVALSWRSGEKEAWQPLTKTVLYRLDGKRSEDIQLSGQPVEAVRITTINARLPTSLPAISGARDKYQLVFNTQGKGPYMLAWGNRAALKADVALDMLIPPSLRKTQSVNDLPLAVAQEDVMLGGEARLTATSATEQQSSWKTLLVWGALIVGVLVLALMAWRIWREVKKSGSV
;
A
#
# COMPACT_ATOMS: atom_id res chain seq x y z
N LEU A 1 33.35 -6.45 -14.08
CA LEU A 1 32.78 -7.63 -14.76
C LEU A 1 33.90 -8.29 -15.53
N MET A 2 34.10 -9.58 -15.36
CA MET A 2 35.18 -10.32 -16.02
C MET A 2 34.53 -11.25 -17.05
N ASP A 3 34.74 -10.97 -18.34
CA ASP A 3 34.24 -11.80 -19.45
C ASP A 3 35.20 -13.00 -19.60
N LEU A 4 34.79 -14.16 -19.08
CA LEU A 4 35.58 -15.38 -19.11
C LEU A 4 35.10 -16.28 -20.26
N ALA A 5 35.99 -16.51 -21.22
CA ALA A 5 35.77 -17.42 -22.34
C ALA A 5 36.94 -18.42 -22.43
N ARG A 6 36.63 -19.66 -22.83
CA ARG A 6 37.63 -20.64 -23.26
C ARG A 6 37.26 -21.11 -24.65
N ASP A 7 38.13 -20.85 -25.61
CA ASP A 7 37.90 -21.13 -27.03
C ASP A 7 36.60 -20.47 -27.54
N SER A 8 35.65 -21.24 -28.07
CA SER A 8 34.32 -20.74 -28.49
C SER A 8 33.29 -20.68 -27.38
N ASP A 9 33.61 -21.19 -26.19
CA ASP A 9 32.65 -21.33 -25.10
C ASP A 9 32.75 -20.15 -24.14
N ARG A 10 31.64 -19.45 -24.00
CA ARG A 10 31.45 -18.38 -23.01
C ARG A 10 30.78 -18.93 -21.76
N LEU A 11 31.24 -18.45 -20.61
CA LEU A 11 30.60 -18.74 -19.34
C LEU A 11 29.15 -18.22 -19.37
N LYS A 12 28.16 -19.13 -19.29
CA LYS A 12 26.73 -18.76 -19.30
C LYS A 12 26.27 -18.08 -18.01
N MET A 13 26.98 -18.32 -16.90
CA MET A 13 26.60 -17.81 -15.58
C MET A 13 27.85 -17.66 -14.72
N ASP A 14 28.15 -16.44 -14.28
CA ASP A 14 29.25 -16.10 -13.38
C ASP A 14 28.79 -15.87 -11.92
N THR A 15 27.48 -15.96 -11.65
CA THR A 15 26.87 -15.77 -10.33
C THR A 15 25.92 -16.90 -9.96
N ILE A 16 25.99 -17.39 -8.72
CA ILE A 16 25.03 -18.36 -8.16
C ILE A 16 24.16 -17.65 -7.13
N SER A 17 22.85 -17.58 -7.36
CA SER A 17 21.90 -17.06 -6.37
C SER A 17 21.78 -18.03 -5.20
N ALA A 18 21.87 -17.52 -3.97
CA ALA A 18 21.71 -18.31 -2.77
C ALA A 18 20.99 -17.49 -1.69
N ASP A 19 20.00 -18.10 -1.02
CA ASP A 19 19.35 -17.51 0.15
C ASP A 19 20.18 -17.84 1.40
N LEU A 20 21.10 -16.94 1.72
CA LEU A 20 22.09 -17.11 2.78
C LEU A 20 21.99 -15.95 3.78
N THR A 21 21.56 -16.25 5.01
CA THR A 21 21.75 -15.33 6.13
C THR A 21 23.18 -15.47 6.66
N LEU A 22 24.02 -14.47 6.38
CA LEU A 22 25.33 -14.34 7.00
C LEU A 22 25.14 -13.67 8.37
N SER A 23 25.17 -14.45 9.46
CA SER A 23 25.13 -13.92 10.84
C SER A 23 26.49 -14.10 11.52
N ALA A 24 26.77 -13.28 12.53
CA ALA A 24 27.98 -13.42 13.35
C ALA A 24 27.95 -14.70 14.23
N ASP A 25 26.75 -15.21 14.53
CA ASP A 25 26.53 -16.28 15.50
C ASP A 25 26.52 -17.69 14.88
N GLY A 26 26.76 -17.83 13.57
CA GLY A 26 26.72 -19.13 12.90
C GLY A 26 27.59 -19.23 11.65
N ASN A 27 28.54 -20.15 11.67
CA ASN A 27 29.35 -20.47 10.50
C ASN A 27 28.52 -21.30 9.50
N ARG A 28 28.28 -20.76 8.31
CA ARG A 28 27.71 -21.51 7.18
C ARG A 28 28.79 -21.77 6.13
N TYR A 29 28.78 -22.96 5.53
CA TYR A 29 29.72 -23.36 4.50
C TYR A 29 29.00 -23.60 3.18
N LEU A 30 29.67 -23.25 2.07
CA LEU A 30 29.29 -23.67 0.73
C LEU A 30 30.15 -24.88 0.36
N LEU A 31 29.51 -26.00 0.07
CA LEU A 31 30.21 -27.20 -0.39
C LEU A 31 30.27 -27.19 -1.92
N LEU A 32 31.49 -27.18 -2.46
CA LEU A 32 31.73 -27.37 -3.89
C LEU A 32 32.01 -28.86 -4.14
N ILE A 33 31.13 -29.52 -4.89
CA ILE A 33 31.33 -30.90 -5.34
C ILE A 33 31.82 -30.87 -6.77
N LEU A 34 32.98 -31.47 -7.01
CA LEU A 34 33.62 -31.57 -8.32
C LEU A 34 33.54 -33.01 -8.81
N ASP A 35 33.43 -33.20 -10.12
CA ASP A 35 33.52 -34.52 -10.73
C ASP A 35 34.94 -35.10 -10.51
N ALA A 36 35.02 -36.38 -10.15
CA ALA A 36 36.25 -37.07 -9.77
C ALA A 36 37.30 -37.12 -10.90
N GLN A 37 36.87 -36.96 -12.15
CA GLN A 37 37.75 -36.92 -13.33
C GLN A 37 38.35 -35.52 -13.60
N SER A 38 37.88 -34.50 -12.89
CA SER A 38 38.30 -33.10 -13.11
C SER A 38 39.36 -32.66 -12.10
N LYS A 39 40.43 -32.01 -12.59
CA LYS A 39 41.42 -31.37 -11.72
C LYS A 39 40.75 -30.25 -10.92
N ALA A 40 40.91 -30.26 -9.60
CA ALA A 40 40.31 -29.25 -8.75
C ALA A 40 40.84 -27.84 -9.09
N PRO A 41 39.96 -26.85 -9.33
CA PRO A 41 40.38 -25.47 -9.59
C PRO A 41 40.92 -24.83 -8.31
N ALA A 42 41.93 -23.96 -8.45
CA ALA A 42 42.41 -23.14 -7.34
C ALA A 42 41.38 -22.02 -7.05
N LEU A 43 40.84 -22.03 -5.83
CA LEU A 43 39.93 -20.98 -5.37
C LEU A 43 40.74 -19.81 -4.81
N ASN A 44 40.82 -18.71 -5.56
CA ASN A 44 41.62 -17.55 -5.17
C ASN A 44 40.84 -16.55 -4.29
N SER A 45 39.54 -16.41 -4.52
CA SER A 45 38.67 -15.50 -3.77
C SER A 45 37.22 -15.89 -3.92
N VAL A 46 36.40 -15.55 -2.92
CA VAL A 46 34.94 -15.64 -2.98
C VAL A 46 34.38 -14.24 -2.74
N THR A 47 33.57 -13.74 -3.65
CA THR A 47 32.89 -12.44 -3.52
C THR A 47 31.39 -12.69 -3.40
N ALA A 48 30.79 -12.17 -2.32
CA ALA A 48 29.35 -12.17 -2.17
C ALA A 48 28.80 -10.78 -2.54
N LEU A 49 27.80 -10.75 -3.41
CA LEU A 49 27.01 -9.55 -3.68
C LEU A 49 25.73 -9.68 -2.85
N ALA A 50 25.66 -8.92 -1.75
CA ALA A 50 24.40 -8.80 -1.04
C ALA A 50 23.41 -8.09 -1.95
N GLU A 51 22.29 -8.74 -2.27
CA GLU A 51 21.15 -8.02 -2.83
C GLU A 51 20.81 -6.89 -1.85
N ARG A 52 20.90 -5.66 -2.35
CA ARG A 52 20.43 -4.50 -1.60
C ARG A 52 18.91 -4.58 -1.57
N ARG A 53 18.37 -5.38 -0.65
CA ARG A 53 16.98 -5.23 -0.25
C ARG A 53 16.90 -3.84 0.36
N GLU A 54 16.06 -2.97 -0.21
CA GLU A 54 15.60 -1.81 0.56
C GLU A 54 15.15 -2.35 1.92
N PRO A 55 15.60 -1.76 3.04
CA PRO A 55 15.19 -2.24 4.35
C PRO A 55 13.66 -2.28 4.32
N GLU A 56 13.08 -3.47 4.51
CA GLU A 56 11.63 -3.60 4.54
C GLU A 56 11.12 -2.55 5.52
N SER A 57 10.31 -1.62 5.00
CA SER A 57 9.64 -0.62 5.82
C SER A 57 9.06 -1.33 7.02
N THR A 58 9.38 -0.88 8.23
CA THR A 58 8.72 -1.43 9.42
C THR A 58 7.22 -1.24 9.21
N ARG A 59 6.44 -2.32 9.25
CA ARG A 59 5.00 -2.25 9.00
C ARG A 59 4.24 -2.17 10.33
N ILE A 60 3.10 -1.51 10.28
CA ILE A 60 2.11 -1.51 11.37
C ILE A 60 0.98 -2.43 10.92
N GLU A 61 0.65 -3.42 11.76
CA GLU A 61 -0.51 -4.29 11.56
C GLU A 61 -1.75 -3.69 12.23
N LEU A 62 -2.86 -3.75 11.52
CA LEU A 62 -4.16 -3.21 11.93
C LEU A 62 -5.20 -4.31 11.78
N ASP A 63 -5.74 -4.76 12.90
CA ASP A 63 -6.79 -5.79 12.91
C ASP A 63 -8.10 -5.25 12.37
N ALA A 64 -8.79 -6.09 11.59
CA ALA A 64 -10.12 -5.81 11.08
C ALA A 64 -11.19 -6.52 11.93
N GLN A 65 -12.32 -5.85 12.12
CA GLN A 65 -13.47 -6.41 12.82
C GLN A 65 -14.30 -7.28 11.89
N ALA A 66 -14.52 -8.53 12.26
CA ALA A 66 -15.27 -9.50 11.47
C ALA A 66 -16.78 -9.37 11.70
N ASN A 67 -17.54 -9.53 10.62
CA ASN A 67 -18.99 -9.62 10.62
C ASN A 67 -19.44 -10.76 9.69
N LYS A 68 -20.06 -11.81 10.25
CA LYS A 68 -20.57 -12.94 9.46
C LYS A 68 -21.86 -12.53 8.75
N ILE A 69 -21.93 -12.73 7.43
CA ILE A 69 -23.11 -12.42 6.62
C ILE A 69 -23.94 -13.68 6.39
N SER A 70 -23.28 -14.79 6.05
CA SER A 70 -23.90 -16.10 5.83
C SER A 70 -22.91 -17.22 6.16
N ASP A 71 -23.30 -18.47 5.90
CA ASP A 71 -22.39 -19.61 6.00
C ASP A 71 -21.29 -19.61 4.93
N GLU A 72 -21.40 -18.77 3.91
CA GLU A 72 -20.45 -18.70 2.78
C GLU A 72 -19.78 -17.32 2.68
N GLU A 73 -20.29 -16.32 3.38
CA GLU A 73 -19.85 -14.94 3.26
C GLU A 73 -19.62 -14.26 4.62
N ALA A 74 -18.50 -13.56 4.74
CA ALA A 74 -18.20 -12.69 5.87
C ALA A 74 -17.43 -11.45 5.41
N VAL A 75 -17.54 -10.37 6.18
CA VAL A 75 -16.94 -9.08 5.90
C VAL A 75 -16.09 -8.63 7.07
N TRP A 76 -14.88 -8.17 6.79
CA TRP A 76 -13.95 -7.60 7.75
C TRP A 76 -13.80 -6.12 7.47
N ARG A 77 -13.98 -5.28 8.50
CA ARG A 77 -13.93 -3.82 8.37
C ARG A 77 -12.89 -3.22 9.30
N TRP A 78 -12.18 -2.22 8.80
CA TRP A 78 -11.40 -1.33 9.67
C TRP A 78 -12.29 -0.17 10.12
N ALA A 79 -11.98 0.41 11.28
CA ALA A 79 -12.75 1.54 11.81
C ALA A 79 -12.81 2.72 10.83
N ARG A 80 -11.79 2.88 9.98
CA ARG A 80 -11.69 3.88 8.92
C ARG A 80 -10.92 3.29 7.74
N PRO A 81 -11.13 3.78 6.49
CA PRO A 81 -10.33 3.36 5.34
C PRO A 81 -8.82 3.49 5.60
N GLN A 82 -8.07 2.42 5.37
CA GLN A 82 -6.62 2.36 5.62
C GLN A 82 -5.84 2.18 4.31
N PRO A 83 -4.72 2.89 4.09
CA PRO A 83 -3.86 2.66 2.92
C PRO A 83 -3.01 1.40 3.16
N LEU A 84 -3.61 0.23 2.92
CA LEU A 84 -2.98 -1.05 3.22
C LEU A 84 -2.05 -1.48 2.07
N THR A 85 -0.85 -1.95 2.42
CA THR A 85 0.14 -2.50 1.49
C THR A 85 0.15 -4.02 1.47
N SER A 86 -0.33 -4.67 2.54
CA SER A 86 -0.57 -6.12 2.52
C SER A 86 -1.74 -6.53 3.41
N LEU A 87 -2.29 -7.71 3.14
CA LEU A 87 -3.36 -8.34 3.89
C LEU A 87 -2.91 -9.71 4.39
N ARG A 88 -2.93 -9.90 5.71
CA ARG A 88 -2.72 -11.20 6.33
C ARG A 88 -4.06 -11.80 6.73
N ILE A 89 -4.26 -13.06 6.35
CA ILE A 89 -5.46 -13.83 6.73
C ILE A 89 -5.00 -15.07 7.48
N SER A 90 -5.37 -15.17 8.75
CA SER A 90 -4.95 -16.25 9.65
C SER A 90 -6.14 -17.11 10.03
N MET A 91 -6.08 -18.40 9.68
CA MET A 91 -7.14 -19.34 10.08
C MET A 91 -6.97 -19.78 11.54
N ALA A 92 -8.09 -19.91 12.23
CA ALA A 92 -8.11 -20.30 13.65
C ALA A 92 -7.66 -21.75 13.87
N SER A 93 -7.99 -22.65 12.94
CA SER A 93 -7.65 -24.08 12.99
C SER A 93 -6.91 -24.53 11.72
N GLU A 94 -6.28 -25.70 11.80
CA GLU A 94 -5.75 -26.39 10.63
C GLU A 94 -6.86 -26.66 9.59
N GLY A 95 -6.50 -26.59 8.31
CA GLY A 95 -7.43 -26.85 7.22
C GLY A 95 -7.08 -26.13 5.92
N VAL A 96 -8.04 -26.14 5.00
CA VAL A 96 -7.97 -25.52 3.68
C VAL A 96 -9.33 -24.91 3.35
N LEU A 97 -9.36 -23.69 2.83
CA LEU A 97 -10.56 -22.94 2.51
C LEU A 97 -10.39 -22.18 1.18
N PRO A 98 -10.97 -22.67 0.07
CA PRO A 98 -11.03 -21.95 -1.20
C PRO A 98 -11.95 -20.74 -1.11
N VAL A 99 -11.46 -19.56 -1.51
CA VAL A 99 -12.19 -18.29 -1.36
C VAL A 99 -12.01 -17.36 -2.56
N ALA A 100 -13.03 -16.55 -2.79
CA ALA A 100 -12.96 -15.31 -3.57
C ALA A 100 -12.94 -14.13 -2.60
N LEU A 101 -11.94 -13.26 -2.76
CA LEU A 101 -11.77 -12.05 -2.00
C LEU A 101 -12.22 -10.85 -2.83
N SER A 102 -12.94 -9.95 -2.19
CA SER A 102 -13.28 -8.63 -2.74
C SER A 102 -13.05 -7.56 -1.70
N TRP A 103 -12.88 -6.32 -2.13
CA TRP A 103 -12.57 -5.19 -1.27
C TRP A 103 -13.34 -3.94 -1.71
N ARG A 104 -13.41 -2.93 -0.85
CA ARG A 104 -13.93 -1.61 -1.20
C ARG A 104 -13.18 -0.53 -0.44
N SER A 105 -13.11 0.66 -1.03
CA SER A 105 -12.37 1.80 -0.47
C SER A 105 -13.18 2.63 0.53
N GLY A 106 -14.50 2.49 0.53
CA GLY A 106 -15.41 3.20 1.42
C GLY A 106 -16.75 2.52 1.56
N GLU A 107 -17.54 2.95 2.55
CA GLU A 107 -18.80 2.28 2.91
C GLU A 107 -19.84 2.28 1.77
N LYS A 108 -19.88 3.34 0.96
CA LYS A 108 -20.80 3.50 -0.17
C LYS A 108 -20.18 3.12 -1.52
N GLU A 109 -18.92 2.73 -1.51
CA GLU A 109 -18.20 2.34 -2.73
C GLU A 109 -18.56 0.92 -3.15
N ALA A 110 -18.52 0.67 -4.46
CA ALA A 110 -18.78 -0.64 -5.00
C ALA A 110 -17.70 -1.64 -4.58
N TRP A 111 -18.09 -2.90 -4.40
CA TRP A 111 -17.14 -3.99 -4.19
C TRP A 111 -16.34 -4.26 -5.46
N GLN A 112 -15.03 -4.36 -5.30
CA GLN A 112 -14.09 -4.68 -6.36
C GLN A 112 -13.47 -6.06 -6.09
N PRO A 113 -13.29 -6.91 -7.12
CA PRO A 113 -12.61 -8.17 -6.94
C PRO A 113 -11.15 -7.93 -6.53
N LEU A 114 -10.67 -8.67 -5.53
CA LEU A 114 -9.28 -8.65 -5.11
C LEU A 114 -8.51 -9.80 -5.74
N THR A 115 -8.87 -11.04 -5.39
CA THR A 115 -8.23 -12.26 -5.92
C THR A 115 -9.08 -13.49 -5.58
N LYS A 116 -8.82 -14.62 -6.24
CA LYS A 116 -9.34 -15.94 -5.85
C LYS A 116 -8.15 -16.79 -5.43
N THR A 117 -8.22 -17.37 -4.24
CA THR A 117 -7.10 -18.11 -3.65
C THR A 117 -7.59 -19.19 -2.71
N VAL A 118 -6.65 -19.98 -2.19
CA VAL A 118 -6.90 -21.00 -1.18
C VAL A 118 -6.19 -20.58 0.11
N LEU A 119 -6.99 -20.33 1.15
CA LEU A 119 -6.49 -20.10 2.49
C LEU A 119 -6.18 -21.46 3.12
N TYR A 120 -5.05 -21.58 3.80
CA TYR A 120 -4.66 -22.82 4.46
C TYR A 120 -3.82 -22.55 5.70
N ARG A 121 -3.88 -23.53 6.59
CA ARG A 121 -3.03 -23.67 7.75
C ARG A 121 -2.80 -25.18 7.89
N LEU A 122 -1.57 -25.61 7.62
CA LEU A 122 -1.18 -27.01 7.55
C LEU A 122 0.21 -27.17 8.16
N ASP A 123 0.33 -27.98 9.21
CA ASP A 123 1.60 -28.32 9.87
C ASP A 123 2.40 -27.08 10.29
N GLY A 124 1.70 -26.07 10.83
CA GLY A 124 2.31 -24.79 11.24
C GLY A 124 2.67 -23.85 10.08
N LYS A 125 2.46 -24.26 8.82
CA LYS A 125 2.52 -23.37 7.65
C LYS A 125 1.19 -22.70 7.44
N ARG A 126 1.19 -21.51 6.85
CA ARG A 126 0.00 -20.74 6.52
C ARG A 126 0.10 -20.15 5.11
N SER A 127 -1.04 -19.73 4.57
CA SER A 127 -1.07 -18.91 3.35
C SER A 127 -0.23 -17.64 3.48
N GLU A 128 0.39 -17.23 2.37
CA GLU A 128 1.17 -16.00 2.27
C GLU A 128 0.29 -14.75 2.39
N ASP A 129 0.92 -13.63 2.76
CA ASP A 129 0.26 -12.33 2.83
C ASP A 129 -0.03 -11.82 1.41
N ILE A 130 -1.23 -11.31 1.20
CA ILE A 130 -1.68 -10.81 -0.10
C ILE A 130 -1.21 -9.37 -0.25
N GLN A 131 -0.45 -9.08 -1.30
CA GLN A 131 0.03 -7.72 -1.58
C GLN A 131 -1.09 -6.84 -2.10
N LEU A 132 -1.14 -5.60 -1.62
CA LEU A 132 -2.10 -4.58 -1.99
C LEU A 132 -1.37 -3.36 -2.57
N SER A 133 -2.11 -2.53 -3.32
CA SER A 133 -1.54 -1.36 -4.02
C SER A 133 -1.33 -0.12 -3.15
N GLY A 134 -1.60 -0.19 -1.83
CA GLY A 134 -1.55 0.97 -0.94
C GLY A 134 -2.78 1.89 -1.01
N GLN A 135 -3.79 1.54 -1.82
CA GLN A 135 -5.05 2.30 -1.88
C GLN A 135 -5.82 2.19 -0.56
N PRO A 136 -6.65 3.19 -0.20
CA PRO A 136 -7.51 3.11 0.98
C PRO A 136 -8.47 1.92 0.88
N VAL A 137 -8.44 1.04 1.88
CA VAL A 137 -9.33 -0.12 2.03
C VAL A 137 -10.16 0.07 3.29
N GLU A 138 -11.49 0.08 3.16
CA GLU A 138 -12.41 0.13 4.30
C GLU A 138 -12.83 -1.27 4.74
N ALA A 139 -13.06 -2.17 3.78
CA ALA A 139 -13.48 -3.53 4.07
C ALA A 139 -12.97 -4.53 3.04
N VAL A 140 -12.80 -5.76 3.52
CA VAL A 140 -12.54 -6.97 2.72
C VAL A 140 -13.67 -7.96 2.97
N ARG A 141 -14.14 -8.60 1.92
CA ARG A 141 -15.16 -9.64 1.95
C ARG A 141 -14.54 -10.96 1.50
N ILE A 142 -14.79 -12.01 2.27
CA ILE A 142 -14.49 -13.38 1.91
C ILE A 142 -15.80 -14.05 1.49
N THR A 143 -15.81 -14.63 0.30
CA THR A 143 -16.85 -15.54 -0.18
C THR A 143 -16.23 -16.90 -0.44
N THR A 144 -16.73 -17.96 0.16
CA THR A 144 -16.22 -19.32 -0.05
C THR A 144 -16.57 -19.85 -1.44
N ILE A 145 -15.74 -20.74 -1.96
CA ILE A 145 -15.97 -21.40 -3.26
C ILE A 145 -16.24 -22.88 -2.98
N ASN A 146 -17.49 -23.31 -3.13
CA ASN A 146 -17.95 -24.69 -2.89
C ASN A 146 -17.57 -25.22 -1.49
N ALA A 147 -17.56 -24.33 -0.50
CA ALA A 147 -17.22 -24.64 0.89
C ALA A 147 -18.05 -23.76 1.83
N ARG A 148 -18.03 -24.07 3.12
CA ARG A 148 -18.62 -23.21 4.17
C ARG A 148 -17.53 -22.55 4.98
N LEU A 149 -17.83 -21.36 5.50
CA LEU A 149 -17.00 -20.68 6.47
C LEU A 149 -16.89 -21.52 7.75
N PRO A 150 -15.70 -21.59 8.36
CA PRO A 150 -15.51 -22.25 9.65
C PRO A 150 -16.32 -21.55 10.75
N THR A 151 -16.63 -22.28 11.82
CA THR A 151 -17.34 -21.73 13.00
C THR A 151 -16.58 -20.56 13.61
N SER A 152 -15.25 -20.69 13.72
CA SER A 152 -14.37 -19.56 14.05
C SER A 152 -13.87 -18.92 12.77
N LEU A 153 -14.31 -17.69 12.52
CA LEU A 153 -13.89 -16.93 11.34
C LEU A 153 -12.36 -16.70 11.32
N PRO A 154 -11.73 -16.65 10.14
CA PRO A 154 -10.34 -16.21 10.02
C PRO A 154 -10.12 -14.81 10.59
N ALA A 155 -8.99 -14.59 11.24
CA ALA A 155 -8.54 -13.24 11.60
C ALA A 155 -7.93 -12.56 10.38
N ILE A 156 -8.29 -11.30 10.14
CA ILE A 156 -7.72 -10.50 9.07
C ILE A 156 -7.02 -9.29 9.68
N SER A 157 -5.75 -9.11 9.32
CA SER A 157 -4.99 -7.89 9.63
C SER A 157 -4.46 -7.28 8.34
N GLY A 158 -4.56 -5.96 8.25
CA GLY A 158 -3.97 -5.17 7.19
C GLY A 158 -2.66 -4.58 7.66
N ALA A 159 -1.62 -4.62 6.82
CA ALA A 159 -0.36 -3.94 7.11
C ALA A 159 -0.24 -2.67 6.27
N ARG A 160 0.38 -1.64 6.84
CA ARG A 160 0.82 -0.45 6.13
C ARG A 160 2.19 -0.02 6.61
N ASP A 161 2.87 0.79 5.81
CA ASP A 161 4.20 1.30 6.18
C ASP A 161 4.13 2.22 7.39
N LYS A 162 5.09 2.06 8.30
CA LYS A 162 5.30 2.99 9.41
C LYS A 162 5.91 4.28 8.88
N TYR A 163 5.31 5.40 9.25
CA TYR A 163 5.90 6.71 9.02
C TYR A 163 6.77 7.11 10.21
N GLN A 164 7.98 7.59 9.92
CA GLN A 164 8.84 8.24 10.89
C GLN A 164 8.75 9.75 10.68
N LEU A 165 8.27 10.45 11.71
CA LEU A 165 8.23 11.91 11.71
C LEU A 165 9.52 12.44 12.33
N VAL A 166 10.24 13.27 11.57
CA VAL A 166 11.40 14.03 12.06
C VAL A 166 11.00 15.49 12.07
N PHE A 167 11.21 16.17 13.19
CA PHE A 167 10.86 17.57 13.34
C PHE A 167 11.93 18.30 14.14
N ASN A 168 12.17 19.56 13.78
CA ASN A 168 12.99 20.46 14.58
C ASN A 168 12.09 21.25 15.53
N THR A 169 12.51 21.42 16.77
CA THR A 169 11.76 22.16 17.78
C THR A 169 12.44 23.48 18.10
N GLN A 170 11.64 24.53 18.32
CA GLN A 170 12.12 25.83 18.79
C GLN A 170 11.38 26.22 20.08
N GLY A 171 12.09 26.82 21.03
CA GLY A 171 11.52 27.22 22.32
C GLY A 171 11.49 26.09 23.35
N LYS A 172 10.73 26.28 24.43
CA LYS A 172 10.55 25.29 25.51
C LYS A 172 9.30 24.46 25.25
N GLY A 173 9.40 23.13 25.42
CA GLY A 173 8.25 22.22 25.33
C GLY A 173 7.25 22.38 26.49
N PRO A 174 6.17 21.57 26.52
CA PRO A 174 5.88 20.46 25.61
C PRO A 174 5.44 20.90 24.20
N TYR A 175 5.69 20.05 23.21
CA TYR A 175 5.28 20.27 21.82
C TYR A 175 4.07 19.40 21.48
N MET A 176 3.19 19.88 20.60
CA MET A 176 1.98 19.19 20.19
C MET A 176 2.06 18.77 18.73
N LEU A 177 1.94 17.46 18.49
CA LEU A 177 1.73 16.92 17.15
C LEU A 177 0.22 16.77 16.93
N ALA A 178 -0.33 17.52 15.98
CA ALA A 178 -1.73 17.37 15.56
C ALA A 178 -1.79 16.64 14.21
N TRP A 179 -2.64 15.62 14.09
CA TRP A 179 -2.82 14.85 12.86
C TRP A 179 -4.29 14.58 12.55
N GLY A 180 -4.55 14.12 11.32
CA GLY A 180 -5.87 13.67 10.88
C GLY A 180 -6.77 14.74 10.29
N ASN A 181 -6.43 16.03 10.34
CA ASN A 181 -7.24 17.07 9.71
C ASN A 181 -7.03 17.08 8.18
N ARG A 182 -8.06 16.71 7.40
CA ARG A 182 -8.00 16.69 5.92
C ARG A 182 -7.78 18.09 5.33
N ALA A 183 -8.27 19.13 6.00
CA ALA A 183 -8.12 20.52 5.57
C ALA A 183 -6.81 21.17 6.06
N ALA A 184 -5.91 20.42 6.70
CA ALA A 184 -4.63 20.97 7.15
C ALA A 184 -3.77 21.42 5.97
N LEU A 185 -3.15 22.60 6.10
CA LEU A 185 -2.18 23.06 5.13
C LEU A 185 -0.92 22.20 5.22
N LYS A 186 -0.38 21.85 4.05
CA LYS A 186 0.86 21.10 3.93
C LYS A 186 2.01 21.94 4.47
N ALA A 187 2.72 21.42 5.47
CA ALA A 187 3.84 22.11 6.14
C ALA A 187 5.08 21.20 6.29
N ASP A 188 5.11 20.04 5.63
CA ASP A 188 6.32 19.22 5.53
C ASP A 188 7.38 19.91 4.67
N VAL A 189 8.62 19.73 5.08
CA VAL A 189 9.82 20.11 4.35
C VAL A 189 10.57 18.84 3.98
N ALA A 190 11.35 18.90 2.88
CA ALA A 190 12.20 17.78 2.51
C ALA A 190 13.17 17.45 3.65
N LEU A 191 13.42 16.15 3.90
CA LEU A 191 14.33 15.72 4.96
C LEU A 191 15.71 16.38 4.84
N ASP A 192 16.17 16.62 3.61
CA ASP A 192 17.44 17.29 3.31
C ASP A 192 17.50 18.75 3.74
N MET A 193 16.35 19.41 3.88
CA MET A 193 16.25 20.76 4.45
C MET A 193 16.32 20.75 5.98
N LEU A 194 15.95 19.65 6.63
CA LEU A 194 16.07 19.49 8.09
C LEU A 194 17.46 18.97 8.48
N ILE A 195 17.97 17.98 7.76
CA ILE A 195 19.27 17.33 8.01
C ILE A 195 20.05 17.26 6.70
N PRO A 196 20.99 18.18 6.47
CA PRO A 196 21.83 18.20 5.28
C PRO A 196 22.50 16.84 5.01
N PRO A 197 22.63 16.41 3.74
CA PRO A 197 23.24 15.12 3.37
C PRO A 197 24.66 14.90 3.94
N SER A 198 25.43 15.97 4.11
CA SER A 198 26.77 15.95 4.69
C SER A 198 26.77 15.50 6.16
N LEU A 199 25.75 15.89 6.93
CA LEU A 199 25.63 15.55 8.36
C LEU A 199 25.02 14.16 8.58
N ARG A 200 24.26 13.62 7.61
CA ARG A 200 23.65 12.27 7.72
C ARG A 200 24.65 11.13 7.84
N LYS A 201 25.92 11.34 7.47
CA LYS A 201 26.99 10.35 7.64
C LYS A 201 27.42 10.19 9.11
N THR A 202 27.25 11.23 9.91
CA THR A 202 27.68 11.28 11.32
C THR A 202 26.51 11.35 12.29
N GLN A 203 25.35 11.84 11.85
CA GLN A 203 24.11 11.87 12.60
C GLN A 203 23.03 11.17 11.77
N SER A 204 22.88 9.86 11.98
CA SER A 204 21.80 9.12 11.34
C SER A 204 20.46 9.58 11.90
N VAL A 205 19.41 9.52 11.08
CA VAL A 205 18.03 9.79 11.51
C VAL A 205 17.62 8.89 12.68
N ASN A 206 18.16 7.66 12.71
CA ASN A 206 17.88 6.69 13.77
C ASN A 206 18.62 6.97 15.08
N ASP A 207 19.64 7.84 15.07
CA ASP A 207 20.42 8.22 16.24
C ASP A 207 19.89 9.49 16.92
N LEU A 208 18.87 10.12 16.33
CA LEU A 208 18.26 11.33 16.88
C LEU A 208 17.50 11.02 18.19
N PRO A 209 17.45 11.98 19.13
CA PRO A 209 16.64 11.84 20.33
C PRO A 209 15.17 11.51 19.98
N LEU A 210 14.65 10.43 20.57
CA LEU A 210 13.27 10.03 20.38
C LEU A 210 12.33 10.96 21.16
N ALA A 211 11.33 11.50 20.48
CA ALA A 211 10.23 12.18 21.15
C ALA A 211 9.35 11.13 21.85
N VAL A 212 9.04 11.36 23.13
CA VAL A 212 8.12 10.51 23.89
C VAL A 212 6.73 11.12 23.80
N ALA A 213 5.77 10.35 23.30
CA ALA A 213 4.38 10.76 23.26
C ALA A 213 3.81 10.88 24.68
N GLN A 214 3.09 11.98 24.92
CA GLN A 214 2.28 12.16 26.12
C GLN A 214 0.85 11.68 25.86
N GLU A 215 -0.08 11.96 26.77
CA GLU A 215 -1.50 11.64 26.57
C GLU A 215 -2.06 12.28 25.28
N ASP A 216 -2.80 11.48 24.53
CA ASP A 216 -3.46 11.94 23.31
C ASP A 216 -4.66 12.84 23.66
N VAL A 217 -4.72 14.02 23.03
CA VAL A 217 -5.81 14.99 23.24
C VAL A 217 -6.60 15.19 21.96
N MET A 218 -7.92 15.09 22.05
CA MET A 218 -8.83 15.32 20.93
C MET A 218 -9.03 16.84 20.71
N LEU A 219 -8.35 17.40 19.72
CA LEU A 219 -8.33 18.86 19.50
C LEU A 219 -9.55 19.42 18.75
N GLY A 220 -10.23 18.62 17.92
CA GLY A 220 -11.19 19.18 16.95
C GLY A 220 -12.35 18.29 16.52
N GLY A 221 -12.55 17.13 17.14
CA GLY A 221 -13.65 16.25 16.77
C GLY A 221 -13.39 15.39 15.52
N GLU A 222 -14.25 14.39 15.30
CA GLU A 222 -14.19 13.56 14.09
C GLU A 222 -14.51 14.33 12.80
N ALA A 223 -15.27 15.42 12.90
CA ALA A 223 -15.63 16.27 11.75
C ALA A 223 -14.40 16.86 11.04
N ARG A 224 -13.27 17.02 11.73
CA ARG A 224 -12.02 17.52 11.11
C ARG A 224 -11.38 16.51 10.16
N LEU A 225 -11.72 15.23 10.28
CA LEU A 225 -11.14 14.17 9.47
C LEU A 225 -11.62 14.19 8.03
N THR A 226 -12.81 14.74 7.79
CA THR A 226 -13.46 14.85 6.47
C THR A 226 -13.64 16.30 6.04
N ALA A 227 -13.07 17.25 6.78
CA ALA A 227 -13.22 18.67 6.50
C ALA A 227 -12.65 19.01 5.11
N THR A 228 -13.45 19.75 4.33
CA THR A 228 -13.03 20.31 3.05
C THR A 228 -12.15 21.52 3.27
N SER A 229 -11.01 21.58 2.58
CA SER A 229 -10.15 22.77 2.62
C SER A 229 -10.81 23.97 1.92
N ALA A 230 -10.45 25.18 2.30
CA ALA A 230 -10.92 26.40 1.64
C ALA A 230 -10.58 26.40 0.12
N THR A 231 -9.44 25.81 -0.23
CA THR A 231 -8.98 25.63 -1.61
C THR A 231 -9.82 24.63 -2.41
N GLU A 232 -10.19 23.49 -1.82
CA GLU A 232 -11.10 22.52 -2.45
C GLU A 232 -12.49 23.13 -2.63
N GLN A 233 -12.98 23.86 -1.63
CA GLN A 233 -14.26 24.56 -1.71
C GLN A 233 -14.27 25.57 -2.89
N GLN A 234 -13.21 26.37 -3.03
CA GLN A 234 -13.07 27.31 -4.14
C GLN A 234 -12.98 26.60 -5.50
N SER A 235 -12.29 25.45 -5.56
CA SER A 235 -12.21 24.65 -6.78
C SER A 235 -13.58 24.12 -7.20
N SER A 236 -14.37 23.58 -6.27
CA SER A 236 -15.73 23.11 -6.56
C SER A 236 -16.63 24.24 -7.06
N TRP A 237 -16.50 25.45 -6.51
CA TRP A 237 -17.23 26.63 -6.99
C TRP A 237 -16.84 27.03 -8.42
N LYS A 238 -15.56 26.95 -8.77
CA LYS A 238 -15.10 27.18 -10.15
C LYS A 238 -15.67 26.13 -11.10
N THR A 239 -15.64 24.85 -10.71
CA THR A 239 -16.23 23.77 -11.50
C THR A 239 -17.73 24.01 -11.72
N LEU A 240 -18.46 24.43 -10.69
CA LEU A 240 -19.89 24.74 -10.80
C LEU A 240 -20.16 25.89 -11.78
N LEU A 241 -19.35 26.93 -11.77
CA LEU A 241 -19.45 28.04 -12.74
C LEU A 241 -19.22 27.59 -14.17
N VAL A 242 -18.23 26.72 -14.40
CA VAL A 242 -17.96 26.15 -15.74
C VAL A 242 -19.15 25.33 -16.22
N TRP A 243 -19.71 24.47 -15.37
CA TRP A 243 -20.92 23.71 -15.70
C TRP A 243 -22.12 24.63 -15.98
N GLY A 244 -22.30 25.68 -15.17
CA GLY A 244 -23.32 26.70 -15.42
C GLY A 244 -23.18 27.35 -16.79
N ALA A 245 -21.96 27.78 -17.15
CA ALA A 245 -21.68 28.37 -18.45
C ALA A 245 -21.93 27.39 -19.61
N LEU A 246 -21.56 26.12 -19.44
CA LEU A 246 -21.78 25.07 -20.44
C LEU A 246 -23.29 24.84 -20.69
N ILE A 247 -24.10 24.73 -19.63
CA ILE A 247 -25.55 24.55 -19.73
C ILE A 247 -26.19 25.74 -20.47
N VAL A 248 -25.76 26.96 -20.16
CA VAL A 248 -26.22 28.17 -20.86
C VAL A 248 -25.85 28.11 -22.35
N GLY A 249 -24.62 27.73 -22.69
CA GLY A 249 -24.20 27.56 -24.09
C GLY A 249 -25.06 26.54 -24.85
N VAL A 250 -25.36 25.40 -24.24
CA VAL A 250 -26.23 24.37 -24.84
C VAL A 250 -27.65 24.87 -25.05
N LEU A 251 -28.22 25.61 -24.09
CA LEU A 251 -29.55 26.22 -24.22
C LEU A 251 -29.62 27.21 -25.38
N VAL A 252 -28.59 28.04 -25.57
CA VAL A 252 -28.52 28.99 -26.70
C VAL A 252 -28.51 28.25 -28.04
N LEU A 253 -27.72 27.18 -28.15
CA LEU A 253 -27.68 26.35 -29.36
C LEU A 253 -29.01 25.64 -29.63
N ALA A 254 -29.65 25.10 -28.59
CA ALA A 254 -30.96 24.46 -28.70
C ALA A 254 -32.04 25.46 -29.15
N LEU A 255 -32.02 26.69 -28.62
CA LEU A 255 -32.92 27.77 -29.03
C LEU A 255 -32.71 28.17 -30.50
N MET A 256 -31.46 28.28 -30.96
CA MET A 256 -31.17 28.55 -32.37
C MET A 256 -31.67 27.42 -33.28
N ALA A 257 -31.40 26.16 -32.92
CA ALA A 257 -31.87 25.01 -33.68
C ALA A 257 -33.42 24.96 -33.74
N TRP A 258 -34.10 25.24 -32.62
CA TRP A 258 -35.55 25.30 -32.57
C TRP A 258 -36.12 26.43 -33.43
N ARG A 259 -35.45 27.60 -33.43
CA ARG A 259 -35.83 28.73 -34.27
C ARG A 259 -35.70 28.41 -35.75
N ILE A 260 -34.57 27.82 -36.18
CA ILE A 260 -34.35 27.41 -37.56
C ILE A 260 -35.41 26.38 -37.98
N TRP A 261 -35.68 25.38 -37.14
CA TRP A 261 -36.72 24.39 -37.42
C TRP A 261 -38.11 25.02 -37.58
N ARG A 262 -38.44 26.02 -36.75
CA ARG A 262 -39.70 26.78 -36.85
C ARG A 262 -39.78 27.60 -38.13
N GLU A 263 -38.67 28.18 -38.58
CA GLU A 263 -38.59 28.95 -39.83
C GLU A 263 -38.75 28.03 -41.05
N VAL A 264 -38.06 26.88 -41.09
CA VAL A 264 -38.20 25.87 -42.17
C VAL A 264 -39.64 25.33 -42.27
N LYS A 265 -40.31 25.10 -41.13
CA LYS A 265 -41.70 24.62 -41.11
C LYS A 265 -42.70 25.68 -41.62
N LYS A 266 -42.35 26.96 -41.55
CA LYS A 266 -43.15 28.08 -42.10
C LYS A 266 -42.94 28.26 -43.60
N SER A 267 -41.78 27.88 -44.13
CA SER A 267 -41.47 27.96 -45.56
C SER A 267 -41.92 26.74 -46.37
N GLY A 268 -42.27 25.63 -45.70
CA GLY A 268 -42.77 24.40 -46.32
C GLY A 268 -44.29 24.32 -46.55
N SER A 269 -45.03 25.41 -46.33
CA SER A 269 -46.45 25.53 -46.72
C SER A 269 -46.57 26.51 -47.90
N VAL A 270 -46.24 26.05 -49.09
CA VAL A 270 -46.66 26.66 -50.37
C VAL A 270 -47.30 25.54 -51.18
#